data_AF-W4NC19-F1
#
_entry.id   AF-W4NC19-F1
#
_cell.length_a   1.000
_cell.length_b   1.000
_cell.length_c   1.000
_cell.angle_alpha   90.00
_cell.angle_beta   90.00
_cell.angle_gamma   90.00
#
_symmetry.space_group_name_H-M   'P 1'
#
loop_
_entity.id
_entity.type
_entity.pdbx_description
1 polymer ?
#
loop_
_entity_poly.entity_id
_entity_poly.type
_entity_poly.pdbx_seq_one_letter_code
_entity_poly.pdbx_strand_id
1 'polypeptide(L)'
;MSAETIEVWRGTAMTDVDGNPIQGDPAPIKTLQAMVAPTEHDDQADEGGRPDTLACTLYIRGSQPTGIQPTDLVKVRGQLLHVNGRPQVWHDLHGRYVGDVIQATERTG
;
A
#
# COMPACT_ATOMS: atom_id res chain seq x y z
N MET A 1 5.78 -15.94 1.66
CA MET A 1 5.37 -14.92 0.66
C MET A 1 4.68 -15.62 -0.49
N SER A 2 3.62 -15.06 -1.03
CA SER A 2 2.89 -15.58 -2.20
C SER A 2 2.80 -14.52 -3.29
N ALA A 3 2.91 -14.92 -4.56
CA ALA A 3 2.63 -14.04 -5.68
C ALA A 3 1.11 -13.92 -5.84
N GLU A 4 0.60 -12.69 -5.82
CA GLU A 4 -0.82 -12.40 -5.81
C GLU A 4 -1.16 -11.23 -6.72
N THR A 5 -2.38 -11.29 -7.26
CA THR A 5 -2.97 -10.15 -7.95
C THR A 5 -3.49 -9.15 -6.92
N ILE A 6 -3.02 -7.91 -7.01
CA ILE A 6 -3.51 -6.80 -6.20
C ILE A 6 -4.20 -5.75 -7.08
N GLU A 7 -5.14 -5.02 -6.50
CA GLU A 7 -5.74 -3.84 -7.14
C GLU A 7 -5.24 -2.58 -6.42
N VAL A 8 -4.87 -1.56 -7.17
CA VAL A 8 -4.55 -0.22 -6.63
C VAL A 8 -5.76 0.66 -6.83
N TRP A 9 -6.16 1.35 -5.77
CA TRP A 9 -7.33 2.21 -5.70
C TRP A 9 -6.90 3.62 -5.28
N ARG A 10 -7.50 4.65 -5.88
CA ARG A 10 -7.14 6.05 -5.62
C ARG A 10 -8.39 6.89 -5.45
N GLY A 11 -8.42 7.69 -4.38
CA GLY A 11 -9.44 8.72 -4.17
C GLY A 11 -9.26 9.88 -5.14
N THR A 12 -10.37 10.42 -5.63
CA THR A 12 -10.34 11.64 -6.45
C THR A 12 -9.90 12.80 -5.57
N ALA A 13 -8.91 13.58 -6.02
CA ALA A 13 -8.52 14.80 -5.31
C ALA A 13 -9.65 15.83 -5.41
N MET A 14 -10.20 16.22 -4.26
CA MET A 14 -11.30 17.19 -4.18
C MET A 14 -11.00 18.22 -3.10
N THR A 15 -11.90 19.19 -2.99
CA THR A 15 -11.85 20.22 -1.96
C THR A 15 -13.19 20.22 -1.23
N ASP A 16 -13.16 20.30 0.09
CA ASP A 16 -14.39 20.46 0.88
C ASP A 16 -14.94 21.90 0.78
N VAL A 17 -16.02 22.17 1.51
CA VAL A 17 -16.69 23.49 1.52
C VAL A 17 -15.81 24.61 2.07
N ASP A 18 -14.79 24.27 2.85
CA ASP A 18 -13.87 25.20 3.52
C ASP A 18 -12.56 25.41 2.73
N GLY A 19 -12.40 24.74 1.59
CA GLY A 19 -11.18 24.85 0.79
C GLY A 19 -10.11 23.81 1.15
N ASN A 20 -10.38 22.87 2.05
CA ASN A 20 -9.40 21.86 2.45
C ASN A 20 -9.32 20.72 1.43
N PRO A 21 -8.12 20.23 1.10
CA PRO A 21 -7.97 19.08 0.23
C PRO A 21 -8.51 17.82 0.93
N ILE A 22 -9.43 17.13 0.25
CA ILE A 22 -9.99 15.85 0.69
C ILE A 22 -9.81 14.80 -0.41
N GLN A 23 -9.88 13.54 -0.01
CA GLN A 23 -9.99 12.42 -0.95
C GLN A 23 -11.45 12.02 -1.09
N GLY A 24 -11.95 12.00 -2.32
CA GLY A 24 -13.24 11.41 -2.66
C GLY A 24 -13.20 9.90 -2.65
N ASP A 25 -14.35 9.30 -2.97
CA ASP A 25 -14.49 7.84 -2.98
C ASP A 25 -13.42 7.19 -3.87
N PRO A 26 -12.69 6.20 -3.34
CA PRO A 26 -11.63 5.54 -4.08
C PRO A 26 -12.20 4.67 -5.20
N ALA A 27 -11.54 4.72 -6.37
CA ALA A 27 -11.85 3.86 -7.51
C ALA A 27 -10.61 3.04 -7.91
N PRO A 28 -10.78 1.84 -8.48
CA PRO A 28 -9.65 1.04 -8.95
C PRO A 28 -8.98 1.73 -10.14
N ILE A 29 -7.66 1.91 -10.07
CA ILE A 29 -6.87 2.57 -11.13
C ILE A 29 -5.93 1.62 -11.88
N LYS A 30 -5.54 0.49 -11.28
CA LYS A 30 -4.76 -0.56 -11.96
C LYS A 30 -4.74 -1.88 -11.17
N THR A 31 -4.35 -2.94 -11.87
CA THR A 31 -4.09 -4.27 -11.31
C THR A 31 -2.63 -4.63 -11.51
N LEU A 32 -1.98 -5.19 -10.49
CA LEU A 32 -0.56 -5.56 -10.50
C LEU A 32 -0.34 -6.96 -9.94
N GLN A 33 0.79 -7.57 -10.28
CA GLN A 33 1.31 -8.75 -9.59
C GLN A 33 2.28 -8.30 -8.50
N ALA A 34 2.10 -8.79 -7.27
CA ALA A 34 2.96 -8.49 -6.15
C ALA A 34 3.30 -9.77 -5.37
N MET A 35 4.52 -9.87 -4.85
CA MET A 35 4.77 -10.80 -3.74
C MET A 35 4.30 -10.16 -2.44
N VAL A 36 3.42 -10.85 -1.72
CA VAL A 36 2.86 -10.40 -0.46
C VAL A 36 3.57 -11.12 0.68
N ALA A 37 4.19 -10.36 1.57
CA ALA A 37 4.77 -10.84 2.81
C ALA A 37 3.95 -10.26 3.98
N PRO A 38 3.41 -11.08 4.90
CA PRO A 38 2.88 -10.54 6.15
C PRO A 38 4.01 -9.81 6.89
N THR A 39 3.66 -8.68 7.52
CA THR A 39 4.60 -7.98 8.40
C THR A 39 4.34 -8.48 9.81
N GLU A 40 5.23 -9.33 10.32
CA GLU A 40 5.22 -9.70 11.74
C GLU A 40 5.43 -8.43 12.55
N HIS A 41 4.43 -8.04 13.32
CA HIS A 41 4.64 -7.11 14.41
C HIS A 41 5.12 -7.98 15.57
N ASP A 42 6.24 -7.64 16.19
CA ASP A 42 6.55 -8.20 17.51
C ASP A 42 5.35 -7.85 18.41
N ASP A 43 4.64 -8.88 18.88
CA ASP A 43 3.55 -8.79 19.85
C ASP A 43 4.09 -8.32 21.21
N GLN A 44 4.68 -7.13 21.29
CA GLN A 44 4.68 -6.37 22.52
C GLN A 44 3.35 -5.63 22.59
N ALA A 45 2.31 -6.40 22.90
CA ALA A 45 1.08 -5.84 23.43
C ALA A 45 1.42 -5.14 24.75
N ASP A 46 1.71 -3.84 24.70
CA ASP A 46 1.47 -2.98 25.85
C ASP A 46 0.02 -3.21 26.28
N GLU A 47 -0.23 -3.39 27.59
CA GLU A 47 -1.56 -3.64 28.17
C GLU A 47 -2.58 -2.61 27.65
N GLY A 48 -3.30 -2.97 26.58
CA GLY A 48 -4.25 -2.11 25.86
C GLY A 48 -4.17 -2.14 24.33
N GLY A 49 -3.10 -2.67 23.73
CA GLY A 49 -2.89 -2.67 22.27
C GLY A 49 -3.63 -3.80 21.54
N ARG A 50 -4.51 -3.47 20.60
CA ARG A 50 -5.22 -4.44 19.75
C ARG A 50 -4.23 -5.17 18.80
N PRO A 51 -4.18 -6.51 18.79
CA PRO A 51 -3.23 -7.28 17.99
C PRO A 51 -3.67 -7.59 16.53
N ASP A 52 -4.79 -7.07 16.04
CA ASP A 52 -5.41 -7.57 14.79
C ASP A 52 -5.27 -6.66 13.56
N THR A 53 -4.29 -5.75 13.48
CA THR A 53 -4.14 -4.92 12.27
C THR A 53 -3.45 -5.74 11.18
N LEU A 54 -4.16 -6.13 10.11
CA LEU A 54 -3.51 -6.79 8.98
C LEU A 54 -2.45 -5.86 8.38
N ALA A 55 -1.20 -6.30 8.41
CA ALA A 55 -0.06 -5.58 7.89
C ALA A 55 0.72 -6.45 6.89
N CYS A 56 1.07 -5.88 5.74
CA CYS A 56 1.87 -6.58 4.75
C CYS A 56 2.88 -5.66 4.05
N THR A 57 3.92 -6.29 3.53
CA THR A 57 4.85 -5.70 2.59
C THR A 57 4.61 -6.32 1.21
N LEU A 58 4.39 -5.46 0.23
CA LEU A 58 4.18 -5.80 -1.18
C LEU A 58 5.46 -5.53 -1.96
N TYR A 59 5.97 -6.55 -2.63
CA TYR A 59 7.10 -6.42 -3.55
C TYR A 59 6.59 -6.53 -4.98
N ILE A 60 6.69 -5.44 -5.75
CA ILE A 60 6.20 -5.36 -7.12
C ILE A 60 7.40 -5.27 -8.05
N ARG A 61 7.59 -6.27 -8.92
CA ARG A 61 8.65 -6.26 -9.93
C ARG A 61 8.15 -5.63 -11.23
N GLY A 62 9.01 -4.86 -11.89
CA GLY A 62 8.69 -4.28 -13.19
C GLY A 62 9.85 -3.52 -13.80
N SER A 63 9.66 -3.05 -15.03
CA SER A 63 10.61 -2.19 -15.75
C SER A 63 10.27 -0.70 -15.67
N GLN A 64 9.15 -0.34 -15.04
CA GLN A 64 8.70 1.04 -14.82
C GLN A 64 8.11 1.22 -13.42
N PRO A 65 8.30 2.40 -12.79
CA PRO A 65 7.67 2.75 -11.52
C PRO A 65 6.16 2.52 -11.54
N THR A 66 5.61 1.95 -10.48
CA THR A 66 4.17 1.65 -10.39
C THR A 66 3.32 2.92 -10.35
N GLY A 67 3.89 4.03 -9.88
CA GLY A 67 3.18 5.30 -9.67
C GLY A 67 2.16 5.24 -8.53
N ILE A 68 2.29 4.24 -7.64
CA ILE A 68 1.52 4.16 -6.41
C ILE A 68 1.93 5.32 -5.49
N GLN A 69 0.95 5.88 -4.79
CA GLN A 69 1.10 7.05 -3.92
C GLN A 69 0.76 6.69 -2.47
N PRO A 70 1.27 7.44 -1.48
CA PRO A 70 0.91 7.24 -0.07
C PRO A 70 -0.59 7.36 0.23
N THR A 71 -1.33 8.07 -0.62
CA THR A 71 -2.79 8.23 -0.49
C THR A 71 -3.58 7.13 -1.17
N ASP A 72 -2.92 6.20 -1.86
CA ASP A 72 -3.60 5.09 -2.50
C ASP A 72 -3.99 4.02 -1.47
N LEU A 73 -4.97 3.21 -1.86
CA LEU A 73 -5.30 1.96 -1.20
C LEU A 73 -4.85 0.80 -2.08
N VAL A 74 -4.48 -0.30 -1.45
CA VAL A 74 -4.15 -1.56 -2.13
C VAL A 74 -5.09 -2.64 -1.64
N LYS A 75 -5.79 -3.28 -2.57
CA LYS A 75 -6.67 -4.41 -2.27
C LYS A 75 -5.88 -5.70 -2.38
N VAL A 76 -5.77 -6.41 -1.26
CA VAL A 76 -5.06 -7.68 -1.13
C VAL A 76 -6.05 -8.70 -0.59
N ARG A 77 -6.26 -9.82 -1.30
CA ARG A 77 -7.21 -10.89 -0.91
C ARG A 77 -8.62 -10.40 -0.53
N GLY A 78 -9.08 -9.33 -1.16
CA GLY A 78 -10.38 -8.73 -0.88
C GLY A 78 -10.40 -7.62 0.18
N GLN A 79 -9.31 -7.43 0.94
CA GLN A 79 -9.19 -6.37 1.95
C GLN A 79 -8.49 -5.14 1.38
N LEU A 80 -9.08 -3.96 1.56
CA LEU A 80 -8.46 -2.67 1.21
C LEU A 80 -7.56 -2.20 2.34
N LEU A 81 -6.28 -1.99 2.03
CA LEU A 81 -5.24 -1.56 2.95
C LEU A 81 -4.71 -0.18 2.54
N HIS A 82 -4.33 0.63 3.51
CA HIS A 82 -3.69 1.91 3.28
C HIS A 82 -2.22 1.71 2.91
N VAL A 83 -1.75 2.44 1.90
CA VAL A 83 -0.32 2.56 1.64
C VAL A 83 0.31 3.38 2.77
N ASN A 84 1.30 2.79 3.45
CA ASN A 84 1.99 3.44 4.54
C ASN A 84 3.30 4.06 4.06
N GLY A 85 3.40 5.38 4.24
CA GLY A 85 4.56 6.13 3.84
C GLY A 85 4.77 6.14 2.32
N ARG A 86 5.99 6.49 1.91
CA ARG A 86 6.37 6.58 0.50
C ARG A 86 6.76 5.19 -0.03
N PRO A 87 6.17 4.71 -1.14
CA PRO A 87 6.67 3.53 -1.85
C PRO A 87 8.18 3.62 -2.12
N GLN A 88 8.91 2.58 -1.77
CA GLN A 88 10.35 2.52 -1.95
C GLN A 88 10.68 1.98 -3.33
N VAL A 89 11.44 2.74 -4.10
CA VAL A 89 11.89 2.32 -5.43
C VAL A 89 13.17 1.52 -5.31
N TRP A 90 13.22 0.34 -5.91
CA TRP A 90 14.40 -0.50 -5.95
C TRP A 90 15.09 -0.41 -7.30
N HIS A 91 16.42 -0.38 -7.25
CA HIS A 91 17.31 -0.37 -8.41
C HIS A 91 18.25 -1.58 -8.38
N ASP A 92 18.67 -2.07 -9.54
CA ASP A 92 19.76 -3.04 -9.63
C ASP A 92 21.13 -2.38 -9.37
N LEU A 93 22.19 -3.18 -9.39
CA LEU A 93 23.58 -2.72 -9.21
C LEU A 93 24.04 -1.71 -10.28
N HIS A 94 23.29 -1.58 -11.38
CA HIS A 94 23.55 -0.64 -12.46
C HIS A 94 22.63 0.60 -12.41
N GLY A 95 21.83 0.75 -11.34
CA GLY A 95 20.90 1.87 -11.16
C GLY A 95 19.61 1.77 -11.97
N ARG A 96 19.34 0.64 -12.65
CA ARG A 96 18.10 0.47 -13.42
C ARG A 96 16.95 0.13 -12.47
N TYR A 97 15.78 0.71 -12.71
CA TYR A 97 14.57 0.38 -11.97
C TYR A 97 14.27 -1.11 -12.07
N VAL A 98 13.93 -1.74 -10.94
CA VAL A 98 13.56 -3.15 -10.89
C VAL A 98 12.25 -3.43 -10.14
N GLY A 99 11.68 -2.43 -9.46
CA GLY A 99 10.44 -2.61 -8.73
C GLY A 99 10.20 -1.60 -7.64
N ASP A 100 9.04 -1.72 -7.01
CA ASP A 100 8.63 -0.95 -5.84
C ASP A 100 8.38 -1.89 -4.65
N VAL A 101 8.68 -1.40 -3.45
CA VAL A 101 8.33 -2.03 -2.17
C VAL A 101 7.38 -1.12 -1.42
N ILE A 102 6.25 -1.68 -1.00
CA ILE A 102 5.15 -0.93 -0.41
C ILE A 102 4.78 -1.58 0.90
N GLN A 103 4.70 -0.79 1.96
CA GLN A 103 4.11 -1.22 3.22
C GLN A 103 2.63 -0.85 3.19
N ALA A 104 1.76 -1.76 3.62
CA ALA A 104 0.34 -1.52 3.70
C ALA A 104 -0.25 -2.10 4.97
N THR A 105 -1.17 -1.37 5.60
CA THR A 105 -1.89 -1.84 6.79
C THR A 105 -3.37 -1.52 6.69
N GLU A 106 -4.18 -2.22 7.47
CA GLU A 106 -5.51 -1.74 7.78
C GLU A 106 -5.43 -0.37 8.46
N ARG A 107 -6.47 0.44 8.27
CA ARG A 107 -6.61 1.69 9.03
C ARG A 107 -6.95 1.32 10.46
N THR A 108 -6.04 1.57 11.39
CA THR A 108 -6.42 1.68 12.80
C THR A 108 -7.20 2.99 12.92
N GLY A 109 -8.50 2.87 13.17
CA GLY A 109 -9.37 4.00 13.50
C GLY A 109 -9.10 4.54 14.90
#